data_AF-A0A101EEA9-F1
#
_entry.id   AF-A0A101EEA9-F1
#
_cell.length_a   1.000
_cell.length_b   1.000
_cell.length_c   1.000
_cell.angle_alpha   90.00
_cell.angle_beta   90.00
_cell.angle_gamma   90.00
#
_symmetry.space_group_name_H-M   'P 1'
#
loop_
_entity.id
_entity.type
_entity.pdbx_description
1 polymer ?
#
loop_
_entity_poly.entity_id
_entity_poly.type
_entity_poly.pdbx_seq_one_letter_code
_entity_poly.pdbx_strand_id
1 'polypeptide(L)'
;MRKVLIVLLTVFVLLLLIQYNTAFGERKSALVLYDELTTDYSVALVNLLGHFFFEYDTKTEHILRASIDKIKSVDVLFVLSSYNSVKPSGVILEAINSRNQKPEKVTCLIGTPSWLKKSDKYQVFAYVSYKGQHYRGSYGIYPLEIESGHPIAFFDDETKVFISKNGNLWIVQGFPFFGVHSWIFADVLHDILGVQHKPQKSMFLRLEDVNPSYGDAELEKLEKCINYLYSQGVPFAIAVYPVFIDFSEGRVITLLQNEKLVSLLKRAEKMGGSIIMHGTSHQYRIVSGEGS
;
A
#
# COMPACT_ATOMS: atom_id res chain seq x y z
N MET A 1 -3.37 -13.88 56.32
CA MET A 1 -2.45 -13.62 55.18
C MET A 1 -2.86 -14.35 53.90
N ARG A 2 -3.02 -15.68 53.89
CA ARG A 2 -3.28 -16.47 52.67
C ARG A 2 -4.56 -16.08 51.88
N LYS A 3 -5.65 -15.71 52.57
CA LYS A 3 -6.90 -15.26 51.93
C LYS A 3 -6.79 -13.88 51.25
N VAL A 4 -6.01 -12.96 51.84
CA VAL A 4 -5.78 -11.61 51.28
C VAL A 4 -4.91 -11.69 50.02
N LEU A 5 -3.91 -12.58 50.01
CA LEU A 5 -3.05 -12.82 48.86
C LEU A 5 -3.81 -13.41 47.66
N ILE A 6 -4.76 -14.32 47.91
CA ILE A 6 -5.60 -14.90 46.85
C ILE A 6 -6.50 -13.84 46.24
N VAL A 7 -7.14 -12.99 47.05
CA VAL A 7 -8.00 -11.90 46.54
C VAL A 7 -7.21 -10.92 45.69
N LEU A 8 -6.01 -10.50 46.14
CA LEU A 8 -5.12 -9.62 45.37
C LEU A 8 -4.67 -10.25 44.05
N LEU A 9 -4.33 -11.53 44.04
CA LEU A 9 -3.95 -12.25 42.82
C LEU A 9 -5.14 -12.37 41.84
N THR A 10 -6.34 -12.60 42.35
CA THR A 10 -7.56 -12.71 41.53
C THR A 10 -7.92 -11.37 40.89
N VAL A 11 -7.80 -10.27 41.65
CA VAL A 11 -8.00 -8.90 41.15
C VAL A 11 -6.93 -8.52 40.11
N PHE A 12 -5.67 -8.91 40.32
CA PHE A 12 -4.59 -8.67 39.37
C PHE A 12 -4.78 -9.45 38.05
N VAL A 13 -5.21 -10.71 38.13
CA VAL A 13 -5.53 -11.52 36.94
C VAL A 13 -6.77 -10.96 36.21
N LEU A 14 -7.79 -10.48 36.94
CA LEU A 14 -8.93 -9.81 36.32
C LEU A 14 -8.52 -8.50 35.63
N LEU A 15 -7.63 -7.71 36.23
CA LEU A 15 -7.11 -6.47 35.64
C LEU A 15 -6.28 -6.75 34.39
N LEU A 16 -5.47 -7.82 34.38
CA LEU A 16 -4.77 -8.29 33.19
C LEU A 16 -5.76 -8.72 32.09
N LEU A 17 -6.79 -9.50 32.42
CA LEU A 17 -7.81 -9.93 31.46
C LEU A 17 -8.65 -8.78 30.91
N ILE A 18 -8.92 -7.74 31.72
CA ILE A 18 -9.59 -6.51 31.27
C ILE A 18 -8.66 -5.74 30.32
N GLN A 19 -7.36 -5.61 30.63
CA GLN A 19 -6.41 -4.93 29.74
C GLN A 19 -6.22 -5.64 28.40
N TYR A 20 -6.24 -6.98 28.38
CA TYR A 20 -6.14 -7.76 27.13
C TYR A 20 -7.40 -7.63 26.26
N ASN A 21 -8.58 -7.50 26.85
CA ASN A 21 -9.83 -7.34 26.10
C ASN A 21 -10.13 -5.88 25.68
N THR A 22 -9.36 -4.90 26.14
CA THR A 22 -9.55 -3.47 25.80
C THR A 22 -8.57 -2.93 24.76
N ALA A 23 -7.71 -3.74 24.15
CA ALA A 23 -6.64 -3.25 23.28
C ALA A 23 -6.97 -3.19 21.77
N PHE A 24 -8.08 -3.79 21.32
CA PHE A 24 -8.54 -3.65 19.93
C PHE A 24 -10.01 -3.23 19.91
N GLY A 25 -10.27 -1.95 19.66
CA GLY A 25 -11.62 -1.50 19.31
C GLY A 25 -12.12 -2.21 18.05
N GLU A 26 -13.43 -2.25 17.86
CA GLU A 26 -14.02 -2.77 16.62
C GLU A 26 -13.45 -1.99 15.42
N ARG A 27 -12.82 -2.70 14.48
CA ARG A 27 -12.23 -2.09 13.28
C ARG A 27 -13.35 -1.57 12.37
N LYS A 28 -13.16 -0.38 11.82
CA LYS A 28 -14.09 0.17 10.83
C LYS A 28 -14.05 -0.65 9.56
N SER A 29 -15.14 -0.61 8.80
CA SER A 29 -15.28 -1.40 7.57
C SER A 29 -14.86 -0.59 6.34
N ALA A 30 -14.00 -1.17 5.51
CA ALA A 30 -13.64 -0.63 4.20
C ALA A 30 -13.95 -1.62 3.08
N LEU A 31 -14.46 -1.13 1.96
CA LEU A 31 -14.72 -1.94 0.76
C LEU A 31 -14.07 -1.32 -0.45
N VAL A 32 -13.30 -2.10 -1.19
CA VAL A 32 -12.74 -1.75 -2.50
C VAL A 32 -13.56 -2.42 -3.58
N LEU A 33 -14.27 -1.62 -4.37
CA LEU A 33 -14.91 -2.08 -5.59
C LEU A 33 -13.94 -1.97 -6.76
N TYR A 34 -13.84 -3.05 -7.53
CA TYR A 34 -13.00 -3.13 -8.72
C TYR A 34 -13.75 -3.84 -9.86
N ASP A 35 -13.21 -3.76 -11.06
CA ASP A 35 -13.66 -4.52 -12.22
C ASP A 35 -12.48 -5.28 -12.86
N GLU A 36 -12.75 -6.01 -13.93
CA GLU A 36 -11.73 -6.78 -14.67
C GLU A 36 -10.49 -5.95 -15.03
N LEU A 37 -10.65 -4.66 -15.37
CA LEU A 37 -9.55 -3.77 -15.77
C LEU A 37 -8.80 -3.14 -14.60
N THR A 38 -9.34 -3.26 -13.38
CA THR A 38 -8.81 -2.61 -12.18
C THR A 38 -8.43 -3.58 -11.07
N THR A 39 -8.42 -4.88 -11.37
CA THR A 39 -8.01 -5.95 -10.43
C THR A 39 -6.64 -5.69 -9.81
N ASP A 40 -5.61 -5.42 -10.62
CA ASP A 40 -4.25 -5.20 -10.11
C ASP A 40 -4.15 -3.93 -9.26
N TYR A 41 -4.89 -2.88 -9.63
CA TYR A 41 -4.99 -1.65 -8.86
C TYR A 41 -5.71 -1.86 -7.53
N SER A 42 -6.66 -2.79 -7.46
CA SER A 42 -7.31 -3.18 -6.21
C SER A 42 -6.33 -3.84 -5.24
N VAL A 43 -5.43 -4.68 -5.76
CA VAL A 43 -4.35 -5.30 -4.97
C VAL A 43 -3.39 -4.22 -4.48
N ALA A 44 -2.96 -3.31 -5.35
CA ALA A 44 -2.08 -2.21 -4.99
C ALA A 44 -2.69 -1.31 -3.89
N LEU A 45 -3.99 -0.99 -4.01
CA LEU A 45 -4.70 -0.22 -2.99
C LEU A 45 -4.81 -0.99 -1.66
N VAL A 46 -5.15 -2.27 -1.68
CA VAL A 46 -5.22 -3.10 -0.47
C VAL A 46 -3.85 -3.17 0.23
N ASN A 47 -2.77 -3.26 -0.55
CA ASN A 47 -1.41 -3.25 0.01
C ASN A 47 -1.10 -1.91 0.71
N LEU A 48 -1.50 -0.77 0.15
CA LEU A 48 -1.40 0.53 0.83
C LEU A 48 -2.29 0.60 2.08
N LEU A 49 -3.52 0.07 1.99
CA LEU A 49 -4.46 0.03 3.11
C LEU A 49 -4.00 -0.89 4.25
N GLY A 50 -3.06 -1.81 3.98
CA GLY A 50 -2.40 -2.61 5.01
C GLY A 50 -1.69 -1.77 6.08
N HIS A 51 -1.30 -0.53 5.75
CA HIS A 51 -0.79 0.42 6.74
C HIS A 51 -1.82 0.74 7.85
N PHE A 52 -3.11 0.62 7.54
CA PHE A 52 -4.25 0.93 8.43
C PHE A 52 -4.95 -0.34 8.94
N PHE A 53 -4.23 -1.47 8.99
CA PHE A 53 -4.79 -2.78 9.36
C PHE A 53 -5.40 -2.81 10.76
N PHE A 54 -4.89 -2.00 11.68
CA PHE A 54 -5.39 -1.94 13.06
C PHE A 54 -6.67 -1.10 13.17
N GLU A 55 -6.92 -0.21 12.22
CA GLU A 55 -8.08 0.70 12.19
C GLU A 55 -9.21 0.19 11.30
N TYR A 56 -8.87 -0.51 10.21
CA TYR A 56 -9.81 -0.91 9.17
C TYR A 56 -9.73 -2.40 8.81
N ASP A 57 -10.91 -3.02 8.68
CA ASP A 57 -11.09 -4.31 8.00
C ASP A 57 -11.45 -4.05 6.53
N THR A 58 -10.48 -4.25 5.64
CA THR A 58 -10.62 -3.99 4.20
C THR A 58 -11.02 -5.26 3.45
N LYS A 59 -12.09 -5.17 2.66
CA LYS A 59 -12.55 -6.23 1.76
C LYS A 59 -12.55 -5.73 0.32
N THR A 60 -12.50 -6.65 -0.64
CA THR A 60 -12.64 -6.35 -2.06
C THR A 60 -13.85 -7.06 -2.65
N GLU A 61 -14.55 -6.42 -3.58
CA GLU A 61 -15.64 -7.05 -4.34
C GLU A 61 -15.63 -6.56 -5.79
N HIS A 62 -15.89 -7.47 -6.73
CA HIS A 62 -16.09 -7.11 -8.12
C HIS A 62 -17.40 -6.30 -8.26
N ILE A 63 -17.33 -5.10 -8.85
CA ILE A 63 -18.39 -4.08 -8.84
C ILE A 63 -19.71 -4.61 -9.40
N LEU A 64 -19.68 -5.42 -10.47
CA LEU A 64 -20.90 -5.99 -11.07
C LEU A 64 -21.63 -7.03 -10.19
N ARG A 65 -20.96 -7.56 -9.17
CA ARG A 65 -21.49 -8.57 -8.24
C ARG A 65 -21.56 -8.07 -6.80
N ALA A 66 -21.26 -6.80 -6.59
CA ALA A 66 -21.14 -6.22 -5.26
C ALA A 66 -22.49 -6.15 -4.55
N SER A 67 -22.50 -6.44 -3.25
CA SER A 67 -23.72 -6.36 -2.44
C SER A 67 -24.13 -4.90 -2.21
N ILE A 68 -25.34 -4.54 -2.64
CA ILE A 68 -25.90 -3.19 -2.45
C ILE A 68 -25.93 -2.79 -0.97
N ASP A 69 -26.26 -3.72 -0.08
CA ASP A 69 -26.31 -3.46 1.36
C ASP A 69 -24.91 -3.17 1.91
N LYS A 70 -23.89 -3.93 1.49
CA LYS A 70 -22.49 -3.66 1.86
C LYS A 70 -22.03 -2.30 1.35
N ILE A 71 -22.29 -1.97 0.07
CA ILE A 71 -21.95 -0.66 -0.51
C ILE A 71 -22.54 0.46 0.35
N LYS A 72 -23.77 0.32 0.85
CA LYS A 72 -24.42 1.34 1.68
C LYS A 72 -23.93 1.38 3.13
N SER A 73 -23.52 0.24 3.69
CA SER A 73 -23.23 0.12 5.13
C SER A 73 -21.78 0.41 5.51
N VAL A 74 -20.81 0.12 4.63
CA VAL A 74 -19.38 0.22 4.95
C VAL A 74 -18.95 1.64 5.30
N ASP A 75 -18.04 1.81 6.23
CA ASP A 75 -17.58 3.14 6.69
C ASP A 75 -16.83 3.89 5.61
N VAL A 76 -15.99 3.17 4.84
CA VAL A 76 -15.25 3.72 3.71
C VAL A 76 -15.47 2.86 2.48
N LEU A 77 -15.82 3.48 1.35
CA LEU A 77 -15.99 2.83 0.07
C LEU A 77 -14.95 3.39 -0.91
N PHE A 78 -14.08 2.54 -1.43
CA PHE A 78 -13.22 2.84 -2.56
C PHE A 78 -13.85 2.28 -3.84
N VAL A 79 -13.88 3.09 -4.90
CA VAL A 79 -14.41 2.69 -6.21
C VAL A 79 -13.32 2.90 -7.25
N LEU A 80 -12.74 1.80 -7.73
CA LEU A 80 -11.74 1.83 -8.78
C LEU A 80 -12.43 1.75 -10.14
N SER A 81 -12.07 2.67 -11.04
CA SER A 81 -12.63 2.65 -12.38
C SER A 81 -11.72 3.34 -13.41
N SER A 82 -11.34 2.57 -14.43
CA SER A 82 -10.50 3.05 -15.53
C SER A 82 -11.34 3.72 -16.64
N TYR A 83 -10.66 4.33 -17.60
CA TYR A 83 -11.30 4.92 -18.79
C TYR A 83 -12.20 3.93 -19.54
N ASN A 84 -11.74 2.69 -19.71
CA ASN A 84 -12.43 1.63 -20.45
C ASN A 84 -13.28 0.71 -19.56
N SER A 85 -13.40 1.04 -18.27
CA SER A 85 -14.24 0.26 -17.36
C SER A 85 -15.69 0.23 -17.86
N VAL A 86 -16.48 -0.71 -17.36
CA VAL A 86 -17.91 -0.76 -17.69
C VAL A 86 -18.66 0.10 -16.70
N LYS A 87 -19.54 0.98 -17.19
CA LYS A 87 -20.41 1.78 -16.32
C LYS A 87 -21.26 0.84 -15.44
N PRO A 88 -21.22 0.98 -14.10
CA PRO A 88 -22.04 0.18 -13.20
C PRO A 88 -23.53 0.37 -13.48
N SER A 89 -24.35 -0.61 -13.07
CA SER A 89 -25.80 -0.53 -13.18
C SER A 89 -26.35 0.69 -12.41
N GLY A 90 -27.54 1.17 -12.82
CA GLY A 90 -28.21 2.28 -12.12
C GLY A 90 -28.37 2.02 -10.62
N VAL A 91 -28.69 0.79 -10.24
CA VAL A 91 -28.85 0.36 -8.84
C VAL A 91 -27.54 0.50 -8.05
N ILE A 92 -26.40 0.12 -8.63
CA ILE A 92 -25.09 0.29 -7.98
C ILE A 92 -24.74 1.78 -7.86
N LEU A 93 -24.94 2.56 -8.92
CA LEU A 93 -24.67 3.99 -8.90
C LEU A 93 -25.53 4.73 -7.88
N GLU A 94 -26.81 4.38 -7.76
CA GLU A 94 -27.71 4.89 -6.72
C GLU A 94 -27.22 4.52 -5.31
N ALA A 95 -26.76 3.28 -5.12
CA ALA A 95 -26.19 2.85 -3.84
C ALA A 95 -24.95 3.67 -3.45
N ILE A 96 -24.01 3.87 -4.39
CA ILE A 96 -22.82 4.72 -4.19
C ILE A 96 -23.24 6.16 -3.88
N ASN A 97 -24.11 6.75 -4.70
CA ASN A 97 -24.53 8.15 -4.57
C ASN A 97 -25.31 8.41 -3.27
N SER A 98 -26.08 7.43 -2.79
CA SER A 98 -26.83 7.55 -1.53
C SER A 98 -25.93 7.76 -0.31
N ARG A 99 -24.64 7.38 -0.41
CA ARG A 99 -23.64 7.61 0.64
C ARG A 99 -23.28 9.09 0.76
N ASN A 100 -23.35 9.89 -0.30
CA ASN A 100 -22.95 11.31 -0.29
C ASN A 100 -23.79 12.17 0.67
N GLN A 101 -24.95 11.67 1.10
CA GLN A 101 -25.83 12.33 2.07
C GLN A 101 -25.50 11.98 3.53
N LYS A 102 -24.51 11.11 3.76
CA LYS A 102 -24.14 10.55 5.07
C LYS A 102 -22.70 10.95 5.42
N PRO A 103 -22.49 12.04 6.17
CA PRO A 103 -21.15 12.59 6.45
C PRO A 103 -20.18 11.57 7.07
N GLU A 104 -20.69 10.57 7.78
CA GLU A 104 -19.92 9.51 8.43
C GLU A 104 -19.46 8.40 7.46
N LYS A 105 -19.99 8.36 6.23
CA LYS A 105 -19.70 7.34 5.23
C LYS A 105 -18.86 7.93 4.11
N VAL A 106 -17.57 7.62 4.07
CA VAL A 106 -16.64 8.16 3.07
C VAL A 106 -16.75 7.37 1.77
N THR A 107 -16.72 8.06 0.64
CA THR A 107 -16.59 7.47 -0.69
C THR A 107 -15.35 8.04 -1.37
N CYS A 108 -14.46 7.20 -1.89
CA CYS A 108 -13.27 7.59 -2.62
C CYS A 108 -13.29 6.96 -4.01
N LEU A 109 -13.55 7.77 -5.02
CA LEU A 109 -13.45 7.36 -6.42
C LEU A 109 -12.00 7.51 -6.88
N ILE A 110 -11.44 6.44 -7.44
CA ILE A 110 -10.06 6.39 -7.93
C ILE A 110 -10.09 5.97 -9.41
N GLY A 111 -9.54 6.82 -10.27
CA GLY A 111 -9.46 6.59 -11.71
C GLY A 111 -10.11 7.69 -12.54
N THR A 112 -10.34 7.42 -13.83
CA THR A 112 -10.88 8.40 -14.80
C THR A 112 -11.92 7.74 -15.73
N PRO A 113 -13.03 7.23 -15.18
CA PRO A 113 -14.03 6.53 -16.00
C PRO A 113 -14.66 7.41 -17.06
N SER A 114 -14.92 6.82 -18.23
CA SER A 114 -15.51 7.50 -19.38
C SER A 114 -16.94 8.00 -19.19
N TRP A 115 -17.68 7.47 -18.21
CA TRP A 115 -19.04 7.92 -17.88
C TRP A 115 -19.10 9.11 -16.90
N LEU A 116 -17.94 9.63 -16.48
CA LEU A 116 -17.85 10.93 -15.82
C LEU A 116 -17.42 11.99 -16.82
N LYS A 117 -17.81 13.24 -16.55
CA LYS A 117 -17.41 14.37 -17.37
C LYS A 117 -15.89 14.54 -17.33
N LYS A 118 -15.27 14.62 -18.49
CA LYS A 118 -13.81 14.62 -18.65
C LYS A 118 -13.40 15.33 -19.94
N SER A 119 -12.12 15.67 -20.01
CA SER A 119 -11.45 16.10 -21.23
C SER A 119 -11.45 15.00 -22.30
N ASP A 120 -11.66 15.39 -23.56
CA ASP A 120 -11.50 14.51 -24.73
C ASP A 120 -10.03 14.31 -25.13
N LYS A 121 -9.13 15.12 -24.57
CA LYS A 121 -7.69 15.03 -24.81
C LYS A 121 -6.99 14.30 -23.67
N TYR A 122 -6.18 13.31 -24.05
CA TYR A 122 -5.18 12.72 -23.17
C TYR A 122 -4.08 13.74 -22.90
N GLN A 123 -3.66 13.87 -21.65
CA GLN A 123 -2.66 14.82 -21.21
C GLN A 123 -1.62 14.08 -20.37
N VAL A 124 -0.37 14.50 -20.48
CA VAL A 124 0.75 14.02 -19.65
C VAL A 124 1.25 15.19 -18.84
N PHE A 125 1.23 15.03 -17.53
CA PHE A 125 1.70 16.00 -16.57
C PHE A 125 3.09 15.62 -16.11
N ALA A 126 4.01 16.57 -16.02
CA ALA A 126 5.40 16.34 -15.64
C ALA A 126 5.66 16.59 -14.15
N TYR A 127 4.74 17.28 -13.48
CA TYR A 127 4.82 17.67 -12.08
C TYR A 127 3.51 17.42 -11.34
N VAL A 128 3.64 17.24 -10.03
CA VAL A 128 2.53 17.19 -9.09
C VAL A 128 2.84 18.11 -7.90
N SER A 129 1.88 18.95 -7.55
CA SER A 129 1.94 19.90 -6.44
C SER A 129 1.14 19.37 -5.26
N TYR A 130 1.74 19.33 -4.07
CA TYR A 130 1.10 18.87 -2.84
C TYR A 130 1.70 19.57 -1.62
N LYS A 131 0.86 20.08 -0.71
CA LYS A 131 1.27 20.79 0.52
C LYS A 131 2.32 21.90 0.27
N GLY A 132 2.16 22.65 -0.82
CA GLY A 132 3.04 23.76 -1.20
C GLY A 132 4.41 23.33 -1.77
N GLN A 133 4.58 22.04 -2.08
CA GLN A 133 5.78 21.50 -2.72
C GLN A 133 5.46 21.03 -4.13
N HIS A 134 6.47 21.09 -5.02
CA HIS A 134 6.37 20.64 -6.41
C HIS A 134 7.32 19.47 -6.64
N TYR A 135 6.78 18.37 -7.14
CA TYR A 135 7.53 17.15 -7.36
C TYR A 135 7.51 16.77 -8.83
N ARG A 136 8.66 16.36 -9.36
CA ARG A 136 8.76 15.83 -10.71
C ARG A 136 8.23 14.40 -10.76
N GLY A 137 7.31 14.12 -11.67
CA GLY A 137 6.75 12.79 -11.90
C GLY A 137 5.83 12.81 -13.12
N SER A 138 6.09 11.94 -14.09
CA SER A 138 5.26 11.84 -15.30
C SER A 138 3.96 11.10 -15.00
N TYR A 139 2.82 11.67 -15.37
CA TYR A 139 1.51 11.08 -15.15
C TYR A 139 0.54 11.39 -16.29
N GLY A 140 0.04 10.34 -16.95
CA GLY A 140 -0.80 10.50 -18.14
C GLY A 140 -2.23 10.02 -17.94
N ILE A 141 -3.21 10.89 -18.18
CA ILE A 141 -4.64 10.59 -18.02
C ILE A 141 -5.50 11.38 -19.01
N TYR A 142 -6.78 11.01 -19.13
CA TYR A 142 -7.85 11.91 -19.57
C TYR A 142 -8.41 12.61 -18.33
N PRO A 143 -8.10 13.90 -18.08
CA PRO A 143 -8.49 14.55 -16.84
C PRO A 143 -10.02 14.68 -16.73
N LEU A 144 -10.56 14.35 -15.57
CA LEU A 144 -11.94 14.63 -15.18
C LEU A 144 -12.18 16.14 -15.06
N GLU A 145 -13.38 16.57 -15.42
CA GLU A 145 -13.87 17.92 -15.17
C GLU A 145 -14.49 17.98 -13.77
N ILE A 146 -13.68 18.40 -12.79
CA ILE A 146 -14.11 18.55 -11.41
C ILE A 146 -14.71 19.95 -11.24
N GLU A 147 -16.04 20.05 -11.24
CA GLU A 147 -16.76 21.33 -11.17
C GLU A 147 -16.82 21.93 -9.76
N SER A 148 -16.65 21.11 -8.71
CA SER A 148 -16.73 21.54 -7.32
C SER A 148 -15.90 20.64 -6.39
N GLY A 149 -15.50 21.20 -5.25
CA GLY A 149 -14.71 20.51 -4.22
C GLY A 149 -13.46 21.30 -3.83
N HIS A 150 -12.92 21.00 -2.65
CA HIS A 150 -11.65 21.52 -2.19
C HIS A 150 -10.52 20.71 -2.83
N PRO A 151 -9.64 21.32 -3.63
CA PRO A 151 -8.49 20.63 -4.19
C PRO A 151 -7.45 20.36 -3.11
N ILE A 152 -6.85 19.16 -3.15
CA ILE A 152 -5.89 18.65 -2.17
C ILE A 152 -4.50 18.55 -2.80
N ALA A 153 -4.43 18.12 -4.05
CA ALA A 153 -3.21 18.02 -4.84
C ALA A 153 -3.51 18.40 -6.30
N PHE A 154 -2.49 18.82 -7.04
CA PHE A 154 -2.63 19.30 -8.41
C PHE A 154 -1.57 18.71 -9.33
N PHE A 155 -1.88 18.60 -10.62
CA PHE A 155 -0.91 18.38 -11.69
C PHE A 155 -0.40 19.72 -12.25
N ASP A 156 0.86 19.73 -12.69
CA ASP A 156 1.57 20.83 -13.38
C ASP A 156 1.22 22.22 -12.86
N ASP A 157 1.93 22.69 -11.83
CA ASP A 157 1.82 24.04 -11.26
C ASP A 157 0.37 24.52 -11.03
N GLU A 158 -0.45 23.62 -10.47
CA GLU A 158 -1.84 23.90 -10.09
C GLU A 158 -2.83 24.07 -11.26
N THR A 159 -2.46 23.65 -12.47
CA THR A 159 -3.31 23.77 -13.66
C THR A 159 -4.50 22.80 -13.69
N LYS A 160 -4.34 21.60 -13.11
CA LYS A 160 -5.39 20.57 -13.03
C LYS A 160 -5.42 19.92 -11.66
N VAL A 161 -6.61 19.68 -11.13
CA VAL A 161 -6.76 19.04 -9.81
C VAL A 161 -6.44 17.56 -9.93
N PHE A 162 -5.50 17.06 -9.14
CA PHE A 162 -5.16 15.63 -9.07
C PHE A 162 -6.03 14.91 -8.04
N ILE A 163 -6.17 15.46 -6.83
CA ILE A 163 -7.02 14.94 -5.76
C ILE A 163 -7.94 16.05 -5.27
N SER A 164 -9.23 15.76 -5.10
CA SER A 164 -10.20 16.68 -4.52
C SER A 164 -11.09 16.02 -3.48
N LYS A 165 -11.66 16.85 -2.61
CA LYS A 165 -12.65 16.45 -1.60
C LYS A 165 -13.88 17.35 -1.69
N ASN A 166 -15.07 16.77 -1.76
CA ASN A 166 -16.34 17.47 -1.64
C ASN A 166 -17.22 16.77 -0.60
N GLY A 167 -17.32 17.35 0.60
CA GLY A 167 -17.97 16.69 1.73
C GLY A 167 -17.27 15.38 2.10
N ASN A 168 -18.00 14.26 1.98
CA ASN A 168 -17.52 12.89 2.21
C ASN A 168 -17.07 12.17 0.93
N LEU A 169 -17.13 12.83 -0.23
CA LEU A 169 -16.65 12.30 -1.51
C LEU A 169 -15.22 12.77 -1.78
N TRP A 170 -14.33 11.82 -2.06
CA TRP A 170 -12.99 12.05 -2.56
C TRP A 170 -12.89 11.59 -4.01
N ILE A 171 -12.19 12.36 -4.82
CA ILE A 171 -11.89 12.02 -6.21
C ILE A 171 -10.38 12.05 -6.37
N VAL A 172 -9.82 10.93 -6.82
CA VAL A 172 -8.40 10.76 -7.12
C VAL A 172 -8.30 10.42 -8.61
N GLN A 173 -7.72 11.33 -9.39
CA GLN A 173 -7.65 11.13 -10.83
C GLN A 173 -6.54 10.13 -11.20
N GLY A 174 -6.92 9.07 -11.91
CA GLY A 174 -6.02 7.98 -12.31
C GLY A 174 -5.79 6.96 -11.20
N PHE A 175 -4.73 6.16 -11.34
CA PHE A 175 -4.29 5.13 -10.40
C PHE A 175 -2.89 5.49 -9.85
N PRO A 176 -2.80 6.30 -8.77
CA PRO A 176 -1.53 6.81 -8.29
C PRO A 176 -0.82 5.81 -7.38
N PHE A 177 -0.49 4.63 -7.90
CA PHE A 177 0.17 3.57 -7.13
C PHE A 177 1.68 3.48 -7.40
N PHE A 178 2.21 4.39 -8.22
CA PHE A 178 3.62 4.40 -8.61
C PHE A 178 4.24 5.81 -8.52
N GLY A 179 5.55 5.84 -8.25
CA GLY A 179 6.34 7.07 -8.17
C GLY A 179 5.83 8.06 -7.12
N VAL A 180 6.11 9.35 -7.33
CA VAL A 180 5.74 10.39 -6.35
C VAL A 180 4.24 10.51 -6.09
N HIS A 181 3.41 10.13 -7.07
CA HIS A 181 1.96 10.13 -6.93
C HIS A 181 1.49 9.15 -5.85
N SER A 182 2.18 8.01 -5.67
CA SER A 182 1.82 7.05 -4.63
C SER A 182 2.19 7.51 -3.24
N TRP A 183 3.28 8.26 -3.09
CA TRP A 183 3.63 8.86 -1.80
C TRP A 183 2.60 9.93 -1.39
N ILE A 184 2.19 10.78 -2.34
CA ILE A 184 1.14 11.77 -2.11
C ILE A 184 -0.18 11.09 -1.77
N PHE A 185 -0.58 10.07 -2.54
CA PHE A 185 -1.82 9.36 -2.28
C PHE A 185 -1.79 8.59 -0.94
N ALA A 186 -0.66 7.97 -0.59
CA ALA A 186 -0.47 7.30 0.70
C ALA A 186 -0.61 8.27 1.88
N ASP A 187 -0.06 9.48 1.78
CA ASP A 187 -0.23 10.53 2.80
C ASP A 187 -1.70 10.99 2.89
N VAL A 188 -2.36 11.20 1.73
CA VAL A 188 -3.78 11.59 1.68
C VAL A 188 -4.71 10.48 2.21
N LEU A 189 -4.33 9.20 2.18
CA LEU A 189 -5.13 8.12 2.76
C LEU A 189 -5.37 8.31 4.26
N HIS A 190 -4.45 8.96 5.00
CA HIS A 190 -4.68 9.31 6.40
C HIS A 190 -5.89 10.24 6.57
N ASP A 191 -6.07 11.20 5.67
CA ASP A 191 -7.20 12.14 5.68
C ASP A 191 -8.49 11.49 5.18
N ILE A 192 -8.40 10.60 4.18
CA ILE A 192 -9.54 9.82 3.67
C ILE A 192 -10.11 8.92 4.77
N LEU A 193 -9.22 8.23 5.50
CA LEU A 193 -9.58 7.29 6.56
C LEU A 193 -9.78 7.98 7.92
N GLY A 194 -9.42 9.26 8.04
CA GLY A 194 -9.50 9.99 9.31
C GLY A 194 -8.60 9.40 10.40
N VAL A 195 -7.45 8.82 10.01
CA VAL A 195 -6.49 8.20 10.92
C VAL A 195 -5.28 9.11 11.09
N GLN A 196 -5.15 9.67 12.29
CA GLN A 196 -4.04 10.55 12.65
C GLN A 196 -2.93 9.72 13.30
N HIS A 197 -1.96 9.32 12.49
CA HIS A 197 -0.73 8.74 12.99
C HIS A 197 0.21 9.85 13.49
N LYS A 198 0.90 9.62 14.60
CA LYS A 198 1.91 10.58 15.08
C LYS A 198 2.99 10.71 13.99
N PRO A 199 3.40 11.94 13.61
CA PRO A 199 4.47 12.13 12.65
C PRO A 199 5.74 11.45 13.17
N GLN A 200 6.15 10.35 12.55
CA GLN A 200 7.37 9.62 12.87
C GLN A 200 8.16 9.41 11.59
N LYS A 201 9.42 9.87 11.59
CA LYS A 201 10.36 9.66 10.48
C LYS A 201 11.16 8.39 10.72
N SER A 202 10.49 7.25 10.59
CA SER A 202 11.15 5.94 10.60
C SER A 202 11.38 5.47 9.17
N MET A 203 12.56 4.92 8.91
CA MET A 203 12.89 4.28 7.64
C MET A 203 13.32 2.85 7.92
N PHE A 204 12.80 1.92 7.13
CA PHE A 204 13.27 0.54 7.10
C PHE A 204 14.17 0.37 5.88
N LEU A 205 15.46 0.11 6.11
CA LEU A 205 16.41 -0.12 5.03
C LEU A 205 16.49 -1.62 4.74
N ARG A 206 16.22 -2.00 3.49
CA ARG A 206 16.32 -3.37 3.00
C ARG A 206 17.28 -3.43 1.82
N LEU A 207 18.22 -4.36 1.87
CA LEU A 207 19.04 -4.75 0.73
C LEU A 207 18.31 -5.87 0.00
N GLU A 208 17.84 -5.59 -1.21
CA GLU A 208 16.94 -6.46 -1.98
C GLU A 208 17.66 -7.49 -2.84
N ASP A 209 16.89 -8.48 -3.29
CA ASP A 209 17.26 -9.41 -4.36
C ASP A 209 18.60 -10.13 -4.18
N VAL A 210 19.01 -10.35 -2.92
CA VAL A 210 20.23 -11.10 -2.61
C VAL A 210 19.95 -12.58 -2.84
N ASN A 211 20.80 -13.21 -3.64
CA ASN A 211 20.51 -14.56 -4.09
C ASN A 211 21.76 -15.39 -4.45
N PRO A 212 21.61 -16.72 -4.57
CA PRO A 212 22.73 -17.64 -4.74
C PRO A 212 23.56 -17.44 -6.02
N SER A 213 23.03 -16.76 -7.03
CA SER A 213 23.75 -16.52 -8.29
C SER A 213 24.84 -15.43 -8.18
N TYR A 214 24.89 -14.69 -7.07
CA TYR A 214 25.88 -13.62 -6.85
C TYR A 214 27.31 -14.15 -7.00
N GLY A 215 28.05 -13.55 -7.94
CA GLY A 215 29.48 -13.78 -8.10
C GLY A 215 30.31 -12.89 -7.18
N ASP A 216 31.63 -12.92 -7.36
CA ASP A 216 32.56 -12.19 -6.50
C ASP A 216 32.32 -10.67 -6.51
N ALA A 217 31.93 -10.11 -7.66
CA ALA A 217 31.67 -8.68 -7.80
C ALA A 217 30.40 -8.24 -7.04
N GLU A 218 29.32 -9.02 -7.10
CA GLU A 218 28.08 -8.75 -6.37
C GLU A 218 28.30 -8.91 -4.86
N LEU A 219 29.05 -9.94 -4.45
CA LEU A 219 29.39 -10.18 -3.05
C LEU A 219 30.26 -9.04 -2.47
N GLU A 220 31.24 -8.54 -3.23
CA GLU A 220 32.07 -7.40 -2.79
C GLU A 220 31.23 -6.14 -2.61
N LYS A 221 30.29 -5.87 -3.51
CA LYS A 221 29.35 -4.73 -3.38
C LYS A 221 28.47 -4.88 -2.15
N LEU A 222 27.87 -6.06 -1.95
CA LEU A 222 27.03 -6.35 -0.80
C LEU A 222 27.81 -6.18 0.52
N GLU A 223 29.04 -6.68 0.58
CA GLU A 223 29.93 -6.51 1.73
C GLU A 223 30.24 -5.04 2.03
N LYS A 224 30.55 -4.24 1.01
CA LYS A 224 30.79 -2.79 1.18
C LYS A 224 29.56 -2.08 1.75
N CYS A 225 28.36 -2.41 1.27
CA CYS A 225 27.11 -1.88 1.80
C CYS A 225 26.91 -2.26 3.27
N ILE A 226 27.09 -3.54 3.62
CA ILE A 226 26.98 -4.04 5.00
C ILE A 226 27.97 -3.34 5.93
N ASN A 227 29.24 -3.26 5.53
CA ASN A 227 30.29 -2.62 6.32
C ASN A 227 29.99 -1.13 6.55
N TYR A 228 29.50 -0.43 5.51
CA TYR A 228 29.10 0.96 5.62
C TYR A 228 27.93 1.13 6.60
N LEU A 229 26.84 0.38 6.42
CA LEU A 229 25.66 0.47 7.30
C LEU A 229 26.00 0.18 8.77
N TYR A 230 26.82 -0.84 9.01
CA TYR A 230 27.35 -1.12 10.35
C TYR A 230 28.18 0.03 10.91
N SER A 231 29.07 0.62 10.10
CA SER A 231 29.89 1.78 10.53
C SER A 231 29.05 3.00 10.90
N GLN A 232 27.87 3.15 10.29
CA GLN A 232 26.92 4.23 10.57
C GLN A 232 25.96 3.88 11.73
N GLY A 233 26.03 2.67 12.29
CA GLY A 233 25.10 2.19 13.31
C GLY A 233 23.65 2.07 12.79
N VAL A 234 23.47 1.91 11.49
CA VAL A 234 22.15 1.80 10.85
C VAL A 234 21.75 0.33 10.80
N PRO A 235 20.68 -0.11 11.49
CA PRO A 235 20.15 -1.46 11.33
C PRO A 235 19.52 -1.62 9.94
N PHE A 236 19.61 -2.83 9.38
CA PHE A 236 19.13 -3.12 8.03
C PHE A 236 18.61 -4.55 7.92
N ALA A 237 17.77 -4.80 6.93
CA ALA A 237 17.39 -6.14 6.52
C ALA A 237 18.08 -6.53 5.20
N ILE A 238 18.31 -7.81 5.00
CA ILE A 238 18.72 -8.39 3.72
C ILE A 238 17.62 -9.34 3.26
N ALA A 239 16.95 -9.00 2.17
CA ALA A 239 15.96 -9.84 1.52
C ALA A 239 16.68 -10.89 0.68
N VAL A 240 16.58 -12.15 1.11
CA VAL A 240 17.25 -13.28 0.46
C VAL A 240 16.21 -14.25 -0.07
N TYR A 241 16.33 -14.63 -1.35
CA TYR A 241 15.63 -15.80 -1.86
C TYR A 241 16.61 -16.96 -2.03
N PRO A 242 16.35 -18.13 -1.41
CA PRO A 242 17.35 -19.19 -1.27
C PRO A 242 17.58 -20.02 -2.55
N VAL A 243 16.79 -19.83 -3.61
CA VAL A 243 16.89 -20.59 -4.86
C VAL A 243 16.90 -19.63 -6.05
N PHE A 244 17.94 -19.66 -6.88
CA PHE A 244 17.95 -18.96 -8.16
C PHE A 244 17.72 -19.96 -9.29
N ILE A 245 16.76 -19.67 -10.17
CA ILE A 245 16.45 -20.49 -11.34
C ILE A 245 16.88 -19.74 -12.59
N ASP A 246 17.87 -20.30 -13.28
CA ASP A 246 18.35 -19.78 -14.56
C ASP A 246 17.68 -20.55 -15.69
N PHE A 247 16.63 -19.97 -16.26
CA PHE A 247 15.89 -20.58 -17.37
C PHE A 247 16.70 -20.62 -18.67
N SER A 248 17.71 -19.78 -18.83
CA SER A 248 18.53 -19.73 -20.05
C SER A 248 19.50 -20.91 -20.11
N GLU A 249 20.02 -21.32 -18.96
CA GLU A 249 20.95 -22.44 -18.82
C GLU A 249 20.27 -23.71 -18.28
N GLY A 250 18.99 -23.64 -17.90
CA GLY A 250 18.25 -24.75 -17.33
C GLY A 250 18.79 -25.22 -15.98
N ARG A 251 19.42 -24.33 -15.21
CA ARG A 251 20.08 -24.65 -13.94
C ARG A 251 19.37 -24.04 -12.74
N VAL A 252 19.52 -24.71 -11.60
CA VAL A 252 19.03 -24.26 -10.29
C VAL A 252 20.22 -24.12 -9.36
N ILE A 253 20.36 -22.95 -8.73
CA ILE A 253 21.41 -22.64 -7.77
C ILE A 253 20.76 -22.38 -6.42
N THR A 254 21.14 -23.16 -5.42
CA THR A 254 20.65 -23.03 -4.05
C THR A 254 21.63 -22.25 -3.19
N LEU A 255 21.14 -21.60 -2.14
CA LEU A 255 21.95 -20.80 -1.23
C LEU A 255 23.14 -21.58 -0.64
N LEU A 256 22.94 -22.86 -0.35
CA LEU A 256 24.00 -23.73 0.18
C LEU A 256 25.16 -23.94 -0.80
N GLN A 257 24.93 -23.80 -2.11
CA GLN A 257 25.99 -23.91 -3.11
C GLN A 257 26.89 -22.66 -3.17
N ASN A 258 26.48 -21.53 -2.56
CA ASN A 258 27.28 -20.32 -2.48
C ASN A 258 27.76 -20.07 -1.04
N GLU A 259 28.81 -20.80 -0.64
CA GLU A 259 29.38 -20.73 0.71
C GLU A 259 29.89 -19.32 1.08
N LYS A 260 30.38 -18.56 0.09
CA LYS A 260 30.81 -17.16 0.28
C LYS A 260 29.63 -16.28 0.68
N LEU A 261 28.50 -16.40 -0.02
CA LEU A 261 27.28 -15.70 0.32
C LEU A 261 26.78 -16.10 1.71
N VAL A 262 26.71 -17.40 2.02
CA VAL A 262 26.30 -17.89 3.35
C VAL A 262 27.17 -17.30 4.46
N SER A 263 28.49 -17.25 4.24
CA SER A 263 29.44 -16.67 5.20
C SER A 263 29.22 -15.16 5.36
N LEU A 264 28.98 -14.43 4.28
CA LEU A 264 28.68 -13.00 4.29
C LEU A 264 27.36 -12.70 5.03
N LEU A 265 26.30 -13.48 4.79
CA LEU A 265 25.00 -13.32 5.47
C LEU A 265 25.13 -13.56 6.99
N LYS A 266 25.82 -14.63 7.40
CA LYS A 266 26.09 -14.90 8.83
C LYS A 266 26.90 -13.79 9.51
N ARG A 267 27.81 -13.16 8.76
CA ARG A 267 28.55 -11.99 9.25
C ARG A 267 27.65 -10.76 9.35
N ALA A 268 26.78 -10.53 8.37
CA ALA A 268 25.82 -9.43 8.38
C ALA A 268 24.89 -9.49 9.60
N GLU A 269 24.43 -10.68 10.00
CA GLU A 269 23.62 -10.86 11.22
C GLU A 269 24.35 -10.39 12.48
N LYS A 270 25.64 -10.72 12.60
CA LYS A 270 26.48 -10.25 13.71
C LYS A 270 26.73 -8.74 13.68
N MET A 271 26.50 -8.10 12.54
CA MET A 271 26.69 -6.67 12.29
C MET A 271 25.35 -5.89 12.30
N GLY A 272 24.30 -6.44 12.90
CA GLY A 272 23.00 -5.77 13.04
C GLY A 272 22.08 -5.91 11.83
N GLY A 273 22.44 -6.75 10.86
CA GLY A 273 21.57 -7.15 9.76
C GLY A 273 20.53 -8.17 10.19
N SER A 274 19.33 -8.10 9.62
CA SER A 274 18.31 -9.17 9.75
C SER A 274 18.12 -9.86 8.40
N ILE A 275 18.28 -11.19 8.35
CA ILE A 275 18.01 -11.93 7.12
C ILE A 275 16.52 -12.24 7.05
N ILE A 276 15.87 -11.80 5.97
CA ILE A 276 14.45 -12.04 5.75
C ILE A 276 14.24 -12.81 4.45
N MET A 277 13.26 -13.71 4.43
CA MET A 277 12.93 -14.48 3.24
C MET A 277 12.21 -13.59 2.22
N HIS A 278 12.73 -13.55 1.00
CA HIS A 278 12.14 -12.81 -0.12
C HIS A 278 11.47 -13.76 -1.13
N GLY A 279 10.63 -14.64 -0.61
CA GLY A 279 10.13 -15.81 -1.35
C GLY A 279 11.19 -16.91 -1.51
N THR A 280 10.83 -18.02 -2.14
CA THR A 280 11.75 -19.16 -2.34
C THR A 280 12.70 -18.93 -3.51
N SER A 281 12.19 -18.45 -4.64
CA SER A 281 12.98 -18.22 -5.85
C SER A 281 12.74 -16.89 -6.57
N HIS A 282 11.93 -16.01 -5.97
CA HIS A 282 11.58 -14.70 -6.52
C HIS A 282 11.20 -14.73 -8.01
N GLN A 283 10.39 -15.72 -8.38
CA GLN A 283 10.14 -16.07 -9.77
C GLN A 283 8.79 -15.51 -10.24
N TYR A 284 8.83 -14.70 -11.29
CA TYR A 284 7.65 -14.32 -12.05
C TYR A 284 7.70 -14.97 -13.44
N ARG A 285 6.91 -16.04 -13.61
CA ARG A 285 6.90 -16.87 -14.83
C ARG A 285 8.29 -17.44 -15.15
N ILE A 286 8.99 -16.90 -16.14
CA ILE A 286 10.32 -17.36 -16.61
C ILE A 286 11.46 -16.39 -16.25
N VAL A 287 11.16 -15.29 -15.55
CA VAL A 287 12.16 -14.33 -15.09
C VAL A 287 12.16 -14.21 -13.55
N SER A 288 13.31 -13.92 -12.98
CA SER A 288 13.40 -13.37 -11.62
C SER A 288 12.82 -11.96 -11.62
N GLY A 289 11.88 -11.66 -10.72
CA GLY A 289 11.30 -10.32 -10.62
C GLY A 289 10.10 -10.23 -9.68
N GLU A 290 9.73 -8.99 -9.34
CA GLU A 290 8.57 -8.71 -8.48
C GLU A 290 7.25 -9.13 -9.14
N GLY A 291 6.40 -9.84 -8.39
CA GLY A 291 5.11 -10.36 -8.87
C GLY A 291 4.65 -11.68 -8.24
N SER A 292 5.32 -12.14 -7.18
CA SER A 292 4.96 -13.32 -6.37
C SER A 292 4.42 -12.94 -5.00
#